data_AF-A0AAF0BS84-F1
#
_entry.id   AF-A0AAF0BS84-F1
#
_cell.length_a   1.000
_cell.length_b   1.000
_cell.length_c   1.000
_cell.angle_alpha   90.00
_cell.angle_beta   90.00
_cell.angle_gamma   90.00
#
_symmetry.space_group_name_H-M   'P 1'
#
loop_
_entity.id
_entity.type
_entity.pdbx_description
1 polymer ?
#
loop_
_entity_poly.entity_id
_entity_poly.type
_entity_poly.pdbx_seq_one_letter_code
_entity_poly.pdbx_strand_id
1 'polypeptide(L)'
;MARMRTLKPDFCQSEAIADLTIPCRLHFAMLWTYADDDGRGLDNPRLIKAALWPLDDEVGRQQIDEWQDELEANGRIVRYEVEGRAYFSVVNFHEHQRPQKRVASKYPAPPEPVPEPPDTPTGDLREPDGSGDVALPPVGEGRGEVEEDVAVDVAEPPTPQSYSRPPLQAVVTDAPTEGVGGAVSAATREKSEQVWAQLGRPPPGGAAS
;
A
#
# COMPACT_ATOMS: atom_id res chain seq x y z
N MET A 1 -13.88 11.65 -14.34
CA MET A 1 -14.27 11.23 -12.98
C MET A 1 -13.03 10.76 -12.26
N ALA A 2 -12.83 11.19 -11.02
CA ALA A 2 -11.76 10.63 -10.19
C ALA A 2 -12.03 9.14 -9.96
N ARG A 3 -11.00 8.31 -10.14
CA ARG A 3 -11.07 6.86 -9.91
C ARG A 3 -10.39 6.57 -8.59
N MET A 4 -11.12 6.02 -7.63
CA MET A 4 -10.53 5.50 -6.41
C MET A 4 -10.15 4.04 -6.63
N ARG A 5 -8.98 3.65 -6.13
CA ARG A 5 -8.48 2.28 -6.13
C ARG A 5 -8.17 1.90 -4.68
N THR A 6 -8.57 0.70 -4.27
CA THR A 6 -8.34 0.22 -2.90
C THR A 6 -7.08 -0.63 -2.86
N LEU A 7 -6.18 -0.35 -1.93
CA LEU A 7 -5.07 -1.24 -1.61
C LEU A 7 -5.53 -2.22 -0.50
N LYS A 8 -5.63 -3.51 -0.83
CA LYS A 8 -6.07 -4.54 0.13
C LYS A 8 -4.93 -4.90 1.10
N PRO A 9 -5.22 -5.36 2.33
CA PRO A 9 -4.19 -5.85 3.26
C PRO A 9 -3.29 -6.95 2.65
N ASP A 10 -3.88 -7.82 1.82
CA ASP A 10 -3.20 -8.92 1.12
C ASP A 10 -2.02 -8.45 0.27
N PHE A 11 -2.02 -7.18 -0.17
CA PHE A 11 -0.92 -6.60 -0.93
C PHE A 11 0.41 -6.71 -0.18
N CYS A 12 0.42 -6.38 1.11
CA CYS A 12 1.63 -6.42 1.93
C CYS A 12 1.96 -7.82 2.45
N GLN A 13 0.98 -8.74 2.41
CA GLN A 13 1.14 -10.12 2.88
C GLN A 13 1.56 -11.08 1.76
N SER A 14 1.44 -10.66 0.50
CA SER A 14 1.83 -11.47 -0.66
C SER A 14 3.35 -11.64 -0.71
N GLU A 15 3.80 -12.90 -0.70
CA GLU A 15 5.22 -13.26 -0.88
C GLU A 15 5.78 -12.73 -2.21
N ALA A 16 4.99 -12.84 -3.29
CA ALA A 16 5.39 -12.32 -4.60
C ALA A 16 5.62 -10.79 -4.61
N ILE A 17 4.93 -10.03 -3.77
CA ILE A 17 5.18 -8.59 -3.59
C ILE A 17 6.37 -8.36 -2.65
N ALA A 18 6.59 -9.26 -1.69
CA ALA A 18 7.73 -9.23 -0.78
C ALA A 18 9.07 -9.49 -1.47
N ASP A 19 9.07 -10.17 -2.63
CA ASP A 19 10.28 -10.39 -3.44
C ASP A 19 10.72 -9.15 -4.24
N LEU A 20 9.80 -8.20 -4.46
CA LEU A 20 10.11 -6.95 -5.14
C LEU A 20 10.93 -6.00 -4.27
N THR A 21 11.73 -5.15 -4.90
CA THR A 21 12.37 -4.01 -4.25
C THR A 21 11.33 -3.09 -3.64
N ILE A 22 11.62 -2.52 -2.46
CA ILE A 22 10.69 -1.63 -1.74
C ILE A 22 10.10 -0.51 -2.63
N PRO A 23 10.89 0.24 -3.42
CA PRO A 23 10.33 1.27 -4.28
C PRO A 23 9.47 0.68 -5.42
N CYS A 24 9.82 -0.49 -5.95
CA CYS A 24 9.02 -1.19 -6.96
C CYS A 24 7.64 -1.60 -6.42
N ARG A 25 7.53 -1.98 -5.13
CA ARG A 25 6.21 -2.24 -4.49
C ARG A 25 5.32 -1.01 -4.51
N LEU A 26 5.86 0.16 -4.15
CA LEU A 26 5.12 1.42 -4.21
C LEU A 26 4.76 1.78 -5.65
N HIS A 27 5.69 1.60 -6.59
CA HIS A 27 5.45 1.79 -8.01
C HIS A 27 4.26 0.94 -8.49
N PHE A 28 4.22 -0.34 -8.13
CA PHE A 28 3.13 -1.24 -8.50
C PHE A 28 1.77 -0.81 -7.93
N ALA A 29 1.72 -0.41 -6.66
CA ALA A 29 0.48 0.10 -6.05
C ALA A 29 -0.02 1.37 -6.76
N MET A 30 0.88 2.28 -7.12
CA MET A 30 0.55 3.49 -7.86
C MET A 30 0.12 3.20 -9.30
N LEU A 31 0.68 2.17 -9.94
CA LEU A 31 0.34 1.75 -11.29
C LEU A 31 -1.14 1.38 -11.42
N TRP A 32 -1.78 0.88 -10.36
CA TRP A 32 -3.23 0.60 -10.36
C TRP A 32 -4.09 1.85 -10.56
N THR A 33 -3.59 3.02 -10.17
CA THR A 33 -4.25 4.30 -10.39
C THR A 33 -4.04 4.85 -11.80
N TYR A 34 -2.92 4.46 -12.44
CA TYR A 34 -2.59 4.82 -13.82
C TYR A 34 -3.36 3.95 -14.82
N ALA A 35 -3.52 2.66 -14.51
CA ALA A 35 -4.23 1.70 -15.33
C ALA A 35 -5.75 2.00 -15.41
N ASP A 36 -6.34 1.63 -16.54
CA ASP A 36 -7.79 1.70 -16.72
C ASP A 36 -8.54 0.58 -15.99
N ASP A 37 -9.85 0.44 -16.24
CA ASP A 37 -10.69 -0.50 -15.49
C ASP A 37 -10.49 -1.97 -15.91
N ASP A 38 -9.76 -2.20 -17.00
CA ASP A 38 -9.30 -3.52 -17.45
C ASP A 38 -7.83 -3.76 -17.08
N GLY A 39 -7.23 -2.87 -16.28
CA GLY A 39 -5.86 -3.03 -15.80
C GLY A 39 -4.80 -2.70 -16.84
N ARG A 40 -5.16 -1.99 -17.93
CA ARG A 40 -4.26 -1.69 -19.04
C ARG A 40 -3.79 -0.24 -18.99
N GLY A 41 -2.57 -0.01 -19.47
CA GLY A 41 -1.96 1.32 -19.54
C GLY A 41 -0.94 1.43 -20.66
N LEU A 42 -0.54 2.67 -20.98
CA LEU A 42 0.60 2.92 -21.85
C LEU A 42 1.89 2.60 -21.12
N ASP A 43 2.75 1.82 -21.75
CA ASP A 43 4.07 1.49 -21.23
C ASP A 43 5.10 2.48 -21.78
N ASN A 44 5.01 3.71 -21.28
CA ASN A 44 5.95 4.76 -21.63
C ASN A 44 6.56 5.35 -20.36
N PRO A 45 7.85 5.09 -20.07
CA PRO A 45 8.49 5.56 -18.85
C PRO A 45 8.38 7.06 -18.60
N ARG A 46 8.31 7.88 -19.66
CA ARG A 46 8.13 9.33 -19.54
C ARG A 46 6.76 9.70 -19.01
N LEU A 47 5.72 9.05 -19.54
CA LEU A 47 4.34 9.31 -19.15
C LEU A 47 4.05 8.76 -17.77
N ILE A 48 4.56 7.56 -17.47
CA ILE A 48 4.45 6.94 -16.15
C ILE A 48 5.15 7.81 -15.11
N LYS A 49 6.40 8.26 -15.35
CA LYS A 49 7.10 9.21 -14.47
C LYS A 49 6.29 10.47 -14.25
N ALA A 50 5.82 11.11 -15.32
CA ALA A 50 5.06 12.36 -15.21
C ALA A 50 3.74 12.19 -14.43
N ALA A 51 3.10 11.04 -14.52
CA ALA A 51 1.83 10.77 -13.85
C ALA A 51 2.00 10.35 -12.38
N LEU A 52 2.99 9.50 -12.10
CA LEU A 52 3.17 8.88 -10.78
C LEU A 52 4.20 9.63 -9.92
N TRP A 53 5.27 10.16 -10.52
CA TRP A 53 6.44 10.73 -9.85
C TRP A 53 6.75 12.15 -10.37
N PRO A 54 5.78 13.08 -10.38
CA PRO A 54 5.94 14.37 -11.08
C PRO A 54 7.08 15.23 -10.54
N LEU A 55 7.30 15.21 -9.22
CA LEU A 55 8.26 16.09 -8.52
C LEU A 55 9.45 15.33 -7.91
N ASP A 56 9.50 14.02 -8.07
CA ASP A 56 10.60 13.20 -7.57
C ASP A 56 11.74 13.21 -8.59
N ASP A 57 12.69 14.11 -8.38
CA ASP A 57 13.83 14.31 -9.29
C ASP A 57 14.81 13.12 -9.28
N GLU A 58 14.83 12.36 -8.19
CA GLU A 58 15.61 11.13 -8.05
C GLU A 58 15.05 9.99 -8.92
N VAL A 59 13.75 10.04 -9.26
CA VAL A 59 13.08 9.02 -10.07
C VAL A 59 13.20 9.37 -11.55
N GLY A 60 14.25 8.84 -12.17
CA GLY A 60 14.51 8.94 -13.60
C GLY A 60 13.67 7.99 -14.45
N ARG A 61 13.66 8.22 -15.77
CA ARG A 61 12.98 7.34 -16.74
C ARG A 61 13.53 5.92 -16.74
N GLN A 62 14.84 5.80 -16.57
CA GLN A 62 15.52 4.52 -16.48
C GLN A 62 15.02 3.74 -15.27
N GLN A 63 14.84 4.40 -14.11
CA GLN A 63 14.34 3.76 -12.91
C GLN A 63 12.91 3.22 -13.07
N ILE A 64 12.06 3.96 -13.79
CA ILE A 64 10.70 3.49 -14.12
C ILE A 64 10.75 2.24 -15.00
N ASP A 65 11.63 2.23 -16.01
CA ASP A 65 11.76 1.08 -16.91
C ASP A 65 12.31 -0.15 -16.17
N GLU A 66 13.30 0.04 -15.29
CA GLU A 66 13.82 -1.01 -14.40
C GLU A 66 12.73 -1.60 -13.49
N TRP A 67 11.84 -0.78 -12.93
CA TRP A 67 10.72 -1.29 -12.14
C TRP A 67 9.67 -1.99 -13.00
N GLN A 68 9.41 -1.54 -14.24
CA GLN A 68 8.52 -2.24 -15.16
C GLN A 68 9.09 -3.61 -15.55
N ASP A 69 10.40 -3.71 -15.80
CA ASP A 69 11.10 -4.97 -16.04
C ASP A 69 11.04 -5.89 -14.82
N GLU A 70 11.25 -5.34 -13.62
CA GLU A 70 11.15 -6.11 -12.37
C GLU A 70 9.73 -6.67 -12.15
N LEU A 71 8.71 -5.88 -12.45
CA LEU A 71 7.31 -6.32 -12.35
C LEU A 71 6.96 -7.38 -13.38
N GLU A 72 7.47 -7.26 -14.61
CA GLU A 72 7.28 -8.28 -15.64
C GLU A 72 8.00 -9.58 -15.30
N ALA A 73 9.24 -9.52 -14.83
CA ALA A 73 10.02 -10.68 -14.41
C ALA A 73 9.36 -11.46 -13.26
N ASN A 74 8.63 -10.77 -12.38
CA ASN A 74 7.85 -11.38 -11.28
C ASN A 74 6.39 -11.69 -11.68
N GLY A 75 6.03 -11.57 -12.96
CA GLY A 75 4.69 -11.86 -13.48
C GLY A 75 3.58 -11.01 -12.85
N ARG A 76 3.89 -9.78 -12.43
CA ARG A 76 2.90 -8.83 -11.89
C ARG A 76 2.26 -7.99 -13.00
N ILE A 77 2.98 -7.79 -14.09
CA ILE A 77 2.48 -7.16 -15.31
C ILE A 77 2.91 -7.98 -16.53
N VAL A 78 2.24 -7.75 -17.66
CA VAL A 78 2.66 -8.18 -18.99
C VAL A 78 2.90 -6.94 -19.83
N ARG A 79 4.10 -6.78 -20.38
CA ARG A 79 4.40 -5.72 -21.36
C ARG A 79 4.14 -6.27 -22.76
N TYR A 80 3.53 -5.47 -23.62
CA TYR A 80 3.18 -5.88 -24.98
C TYR A 80 3.16 -4.69 -25.93
N GLU A 81 3.27 -4.98 -27.23
CA GLU A 81 3.25 -3.97 -28.27
C GLU A 81 2.10 -4.21 -29.25
N VAL A 82 1.37 -3.14 -29.60
CA VAL A 82 0.33 -3.16 -30.63
C VAL A 82 0.51 -1.94 -31.52
N GLU A 83 0.62 -2.17 -32.83
CA GLU A 83 0.77 -1.10 -33.84
C GLU A 83 1.93 -0.12 -33.54
N GLY A 84 3.08 -0.61 -33.07
CA GLY A 84 4.24 0.24 -32.79
C GLY A 84 4.20 0.98 -31.45
N ARG A 85 3.23 0.66 -30.58
CA ARG A 85 3.06 1.30 -29.27
C ARG A 85 3.14 0.27 -28.16
N ALA A 86 3.96 0.58 -27.16
CA ALA A 86 4.12 -0.24 -25.96
C ALA A 86 3.01 0.03 -24.95
N TYR A 87 2.50 -1.05 -24.37
CA TYR A 87 1.45 -1.10 -23.37
C TYR A 87 1.83 -2.09 -22.28
N PHE A 88 1.16 -1.98 -21.14
CA PHE A 88 1.22 -2.99 -20.10
C PHE A 88 -0.19 -3.38 -19.66
N SER A 89 -0.31 -4.60 -19.12
CA SER A 89 -1.52 -5.11 -18.48
C SER A 89 -1.15 -5.66 -17.11
N VAL A 90 -1.87 -5.26 -16.06
CA VAL A 90 -1.68 -5.81 -14.71
C VAL A 90 -2.28 -7.21 -14.66
N VAL A 91 -1.49 -8.18 -14.18
CA VAL A 91 -1.94 -9.56 -13.99
C VAL A 91 -2.97 -9.61 -12.85
N ASN A 92 -4.02 -10.41 -13.01
CA ASN A 92 -5.09 -10.58 -12.02
C ASN A 92 -5.74 -9.25 -11.55
N PHE A 93 -5.76 -8.22 -12.41
CA PHE A 93 -6.27 -6.90 -12.04
C PHE A 93 -7.69 -6.94 -11.48
N HIS A 94 -8.54 -7.84 -11.98
CA HIS A 94 -9.94 -7.96 -11.54
C HIS A 94 -10.12 -8.63 -10.16
N GLU A 95 -9.11 -9.34 -9.67
CA GLU A 95 -9.04 -9.83 -8.30
C GLU A 95 -8.68 -8.69 -7.35
N HIS A 96 -7.79 -7.80 -7.79
CA HIS A 96 -7.35 -6.64 -7.02
C HIS A 96 -8.37 -5.50 -7.05
N GLN A 97 -9.01 -5.25 -8.18
CA GLN A 97 -9.90 -4.11 -8.41
C GLN A 97 -11.24 -4.52 -9.04
N ARG A 98 -12.32 -4.27 -8.28
CA ARG A 98 -13.71 -4.51 -8.71
C ARG A 98 -14.51 -3.20 -8.74
N PRO A 99 -14.25 -2.30 -9.72
CA PRO A 99 -15.01 -1.07 -9.85
C PRO A 99 -16.49 -1.38 -10.13
N GLN A 100 -17.38 -0.67 -9.44
CA GLN A 100 -18.84 -0.88 -9.55
C GLN A 100 -19.38 -0.53 -10.95
N LYS A 101 -18.77 0.44 -11.62
CA LYS A 101 -19.09 0.84 -13.00
C LYS A 101 -17.84 0.69 -13.85
N ARG A 102 -17.73 -0.43 -14.56
CA ARG A 102 -16.62 -0.68 -15.49
C ARG A 102 -16.80 0.15 -16.77
N VAL A 103 -15.72 0.76 -17.22
CA VAL A 103 -15.62 1.38 -18.54
C VAL A 103 -14.67 0.52 -19.36
N ALA A 104 -15.07 0.14 -20.57
CA ALA A 104 -14.23 -0.64 -21.47
C ALA A 104 -12.87 0.04 -21.69
N SER A 105 -11.81 -0.77 -21.77
CA SER A 105 -10.48 -0.28 -22.00
C SER A 105 -10.37 0.58 -23.25
N LYS A 106 -9.55 1.62 -23.17
CA LYS A 106 -9.15 2.42 -24.33
C LYS A 106 -7.89 1.87 -25.00
N TYR A 107 -7.25 0.89 -24.36
CA TYR A 107 -6.00 0.28 -24.80
C TYR A 107 -6.31 -1.10 -25.40
N PRO A 108 -5.58 -1.48 -26.46
CA PRO A 108 -5.76 -2.78 -27.08
C PRO A 108 -5.48 -3.91 -26.07
N ALA A 109 -6.10 -5.06 -26.26
CA ALA A 109 -5.76 -6.22 -25.45
C ALA A 109 -4.37 -6.76 -25.84
N PRO A 110 -3.64 -7.40 -24.90
CA PRO A 110 -2.45 -8.16 -25.24
C PRO A 110 -2.76 -9.21 -26.33
N PRO A 111 -1.85 -9.41 -27.32
CA PRO A 111 -2.06 -10.36 -28.41
C PRO A 111 -2.06 -11.83 -27.96
N GLU A 112 -1.35 -12.13 -26.86
CA GLU A 112 -1.43 -13.41 -26.16
C GLU A 112 -2.14 -13.20 -24.81
N PRO A 113 -3.02 -14.13 -24.39
CA PRO A 113 -3.66 -14.03 -23.09
C PRO A 113 -2.61 -14.00 -22.00
N VAL A 114 -2.75 -13.04 -21.07
CA VAL A 114 -1.91 -12.92 -19.88
C VAL A 114 -1.93 -14.27 -19.15
N PRO A 115 -0.78 -14.94 -18.95
CA PRO A 115 -0.75 -16.21 -18.25
C PRO A 115 -1.22 -15.99 -16.81
N GLU A 116 -2.28 -16.69 -16.42
CA GLU A 116 -2.64 -16.85 -15.01
C GLU A 116 -1.50 -17.64 -14.35
N PRO A 117 -0.86 -17.14 -13.27
CA PRO A 117 0.14 -17.92 -12.55
C PRO A 117 -0.49 -19.20 -12.00
N PRO A 118 0.27 -20.31 -11.86
CA PRO A 118 -0.25 -21.54 -11.29
C PRO A 118 -0.81 -21.26 -9.88
N ASP A 119 -2.04 -21.71 -9.65
CA ASP A 119 -2.81 -21.52 -8.43
C ASP A 119 -1.96 -21.58 -7.16
N THR A 120 -1.64 -20.43 -6.57
CA THR A 120 -1.48 -20.38 -5.12
C THR A 120 -2.87 -20.61 -4.54
N PRO A 121 -3.08 -21.61 -3.65
CA PRO A 121 -4.37 -21.80 -3.01
C PRO A 121 -4.59 -20.63 -2.04
N THR A 122 -5.15 -19.53 -2.54
CA THR A 122 -5.85 -18.58 -1.69
C THR A 122 -7.00 -19.36 -1.09
N GLY A 123 -6.86 -19.69 0.20
CA GLY A 123 -7.87 -20.39 0.97
C GLY A 123 -9.24 -19.80 0.67
N ASP A 124 -10.09 -20.62 0.08
CA ASP A 124 -11.48 -20.33 -0.24
C ASP A 124 -12.20 -20.07 1.09
N LEU A 125 -12.22 -18.81 1.54
CA LEU A 125 -13.26 -18.34 2.44
C LEU A 125 -14.52 -18.19 1.61
N ARG A 126 -15.08 -19.35 1.28
CA ARG A 126 -16.46 -19.49 0.84
C ARG A 126 -17.33 -19.03 2.00
N GLU A 127 -17.83 -17.81 1.91
CA GLU A 127 -18.99 -17.37 2.68
C GLU A 127 -20.11 -18.40 2.45
N PRO A 128 -20.58 -19.13 3.47
CA PRO A 128 -21.69 -20.05 3.28
C PRO A 128 -22.99 -19.25 3.19
N ASP A 129 -23.57 -19.27 2.00
CA ASP A 129 -24.94 -18.88 1.74
C ASP A 129 -25.92 -19.98 2.21
N GLY A 130 -26.74 -19.64 3.20
CA GLY A 130 -28.14 -20.09 3.23
C GLY A 130 -28.51 -21.33 4.04
N SER A 131 -29.37 -21.07 5.03
CA SER A 131 -30.41 -21.96 5.58
C SER A 131 -29.97 -23.05 6.57
N GLY A 132 -30.41 -22.87 7.81
CA GLY A 132 -30.36 -23.85 8.87
C GLY A 132 -31.18 -23.34 10.04
N ASP A 133 -32.45 -23.72 10.06
CA ASP A 133 -33.41 -23.50 11.13
C ASP A 133 -32.80 -23.70 12.53
N VAL A 134 -32.87 -22.65 13.37
CA VAL A 134 -32.87 -22.84 14.81
C VAL A 134 -33.99 -21.98 15.40
N ALA A 135 -35.01 -22.68 15.90
CA ALA A 135 -36.24 -22.15 16.44
C ALA A 135 -36.01 -21.24 17.67
N LEU A 136 -36.69 -20.09 17.67
CA LEU A 136 -36.93 -19.29 18.86
C LEU A 136 -38.29 -19.68 19.48
N PRO A 137 -38.42 -19.82 20.81
CA PRO A 137 -39.71 -20.09 21.45
C PRO A 137 -40.58 -18.82 21.59
N PRO A 138 -41.92 -18.95 21.71
CA PRO A 138 -42.86 -17.85 21.51
C PRO A 138 -43.36 -17.20 22.82
N VAL A 139 -43.53 -15.88 22.80
CA VAL A 139 -44.35 -15.07 23.74
C VAL A 139 -44.70 -13.79 22.95
N GLY A 140 -45.90 -13.25 22.83
CA GLY A 140 -47.26 -13.50 23.32
C GLY A 140 -48.06 -12.23 22.93
N GLU A 141 -49.24 -12.38 22.36
CA GLU A 141 -50.08 -11.26 21.88
C GLU A 141 -50.57 -10.34 23.01
N GLY A 142 -50.53 -9.02 22.78
CA GLY A 142 -51.13 -8.01 23.64
C GLY A 142 -51.28 -6.66 22.93
N ARG A 143 -52.53 -6.31 22.58
CA ARG A 143 -52.99 -5.00 22.09
C ARG A 143 -52.84 -3.91 23.17
N GLY A 144 -52.56 -2.67 22.76
CA GLY A 144 -52.85 -1.47 23.56
C GLY A 144 -52.11 -0.21 23.09
N GLU A 145 -52.86 0.79 22.65
CA GLU A 145 -52.45 2.16 22.29
C GLU A 145 -51.95 2.95 23.51
N VAL A 146 -50.95 3.83 23.37
CA VAL A 146 -51.00 5.31 23.55
C VAL A 146 -49.59 5.94 23.56
N GLU A 147 -49.52 7.18 23.09
CA GLU A 147 -48.38 8.10 22.96
C GLU A 147 -47.72 8.46 24.31
N GLU A 148 -46.40 8.71 24.31
CA GLU A 148 -45.82 9.89 24.96
C GLU A 148 -44.39 10.17 24.42
N ASP A 149 -44.18 11.40 23.96
CA ASP A 149 -42.89 11.93 23.52
C ASP A 149 -41.91 12.05 24.69
N VAL A 150 -40.75 11.40 24.60
CA VAL A 150 -39.59 11.72 25.44
C VAL A 150 -38.46 12.21 24.54
N ALA A 151 -38.22 13.51 24.60
CA ALA A 151 -37.07 14.16 23.99
C ALA A 151 -35.78 13.54 24.55
N VAL A 152 -35.00 12.89 23.68
CA VAL A 152 -33.63 12.51 23.99
C VAL A 152 -32.73 13.64 23.50
N ASP A 153 -32.11 14.32 24.46
CA ASP A 153 -31.09 15.34 24.26
C ASP A 153 -29.93 14.73 23.46
N VAL A 154 -29.88 15.03 22.16
CA VAL A 154 -28.74 14.66 21.30
C VAL A 154 -27.66 15.69 21.59
N ALA A 155 -26.75 15.33 22.49
CA ALA A 155 -25.52 16.08 22.71
C ALA A 155 -24.80 16.27 21.36
N GLU A 156 -24.61 17.53 21.00
CA GLU A 156 -23.93 17.99 19.79
C GLU A 156 -22.50 17.40 19.76
N PRO A 157 -22.03 16.83 18.62
CA PRO A 157 -20.68 16.29 18.55
C PRO A 157 -19.66 17.42 18.75
N PRO A 158 -18.59 17.22 19.55
CA PRO A 158 -17.64 18.28 19.82
C PRO A 158 -16.91 18.69 18.53
N THR A 159 -16.80 20.00 18.35
CA THR A 159 -16.10 20.65 17.24
C THR A 159 -14.63 20.21 17.21
N PRO A 160 -14.02 19.93 16.05
CA PRO A 160 -12.63 19.52 15.98
C PRO A 160 -11.72 20.63 16.53
N GLN A 161 -11.05 20.34 17.65
CA GLN A 161 -10.04 21.23 18.21
C GLN A 161 -8.87 21.34 17.21
N SER A 162 -8.52 22.57 16.85
CA SER A 162 -7.36 22.88 16.03
C SER A 162 -6.10 22.34 16.71
N TYR A 163 -5.52 21.27 16.17
CA TYR A 163 -4.21 20.81 16.60
C TYR A 163 -3.17 21.84 16.16
N SER A 164 -2.77 22.71 17.08
CA SER A 164 -1.58 23.54 16.91
C SER A 164 -0.37 22.62 16.97
N ARG A 165 0.26 22.37 15.82
CA ARG A 165 1.50 21.61 15.72
C ARG A 165 2.59 22.40 16.45
N PRO A 166 3.23 21.86 17.51
CA PRO A 166 4.37 22.53 18.12
C PRO A 166 5.48 22.66 17.08
N PRO A 167 6.22 23.79 17.04
CA PRO A 167 7.29 23.97 16.07
C PRO A 167 8.36 22.91 16.30
N LEU A 168 8.80 22.25 15.22
CA LEU A 168 9.97 21.40 15.22
C LEU A 168 11.17 22.24 15.67
N GLN A 169 11.70 21.98 16.86
CA GLN A 169 12.98 22.55 17.25
C GLN A 169 14.04 21.95 16.32
N ALA A 170 14.60 22.78 15.46
CA ALA A 170 15.74 22.44 14.63
C ALA A 170 16.92 22.16 15.56
N VAL A 171 17.24 20.89 15.79
CA VAL A 171 18.57 20.51 16.28
C VAL A 171 19.50 20.67 15.07
N VAL A 172 20.06 21.87 14.94
CA VAL A 172 21.21 22.11 14.06
C VAL A 172 22.41 21.44 14.73
N THR A 173 22.70 20.20 14.35
CA THR A 173 24.05 19.68 14.52
C THR A 173 24.85 20.15 13.31
N ASP A 174 25.70 21.14 13.52
CA ASP A 174 26.81 21.43 12.62
C ASP A 174 27.67 20.15 12.50
N ALA A 175 27.58 19.48 11.37
CA ALA A 175 28.52 18.43 11.01
C ALA A 175 29.63 19.09 10.17
N PRO A 176 30.88 19.14 10.65
CA PRO A 176 31.97 19.54 9.78
C PRO A 176 32.24 18.39 8.79
N THR A 177 32.05 18.67 7.50
CA THR A 177 32.55 17.83 6.42
C THR A 177 34.02 18.10 6.23
N GLU A 178 34.91 17.25 6.77
CA GLU A 178 36.23 16.97 6.18
C GLU A 178 36.74 15.57 6.61
N GLY A 179 36.97 14.71 5.61
CA GLY A 179 38.21 13.94 5.44
C GLY A 179 38.76 13.02 6.53
N VAL A 180 38.96 11.76 6.09
CA VAL A 180 40.10 10.87 6.40
C VAL A 180 40.04 10.12 7.74
N GLY A 181 40.40 8.82 7.67
CA GLY A 181 40.22 7.84 8.73
C GLY A 181 40.99 8.07 10.02
N GLY A 182 40.54 7.41 11.09
CA GLY A 182 41.26 7.34 12.35
C GLY A 182 40.34 7.19 13.56
N ALA A 183 40.47 6.05 14.25
CA ALA A 183 40.15 5.77 15.65
C ALA A 183 38.95 6.50 16.30
N VAL A 184 37.91 5.72 16.60
CA VAL A 184 36.81 6.15 17.49
C VAL A 184 37.39 6.43 18.89
N SER A 185 37.37 7.69 19.31
CA SER A 185 37.83 8.15 20.63
C SER A 185 36.97 7.57 21.76
N ALA A 186 37.62 7.26 22.89
CA ALA A 186 37.04 6.68 24.11
C ALA A 186 35.83 7.46 24.67
N ALA A 187 35.72 8.76 24.40
CA ALA A 187 34.61 9.60 24.85
C ALA A 187 33.26 9.26 24.19
N THR A 188 33.27 8.67 22.99
CA THR A 188 32.06 8.24 22.28
C THR A 188 31.50 6.93 22.85
N ARG A 189 32.36 6.10 23.45
CA ARG A 189 31.97 4.84 24.11
C ARG A 189 31.24 5.10 25.43
N GLU A 190 31.71 6.07 26.19
CA GLU A 190 31.18 6.41 27.52
C GLU A 190 29.74 6.93 27.49
N LYS A 191 29.38 7.69 26.44
CA LYS A 191 27.99 8.17 26.24
C LYS A 191 27.03 7.04 25.86
N SER A 192 27.50 6.03 25.13
CA SER A 192 26.66 4.88 24.76
C SER A 192 26.39 3.96 25.96
N GLU A 193 27.37 3.78 26.85
CA GLU A 193 27.24 2.94 28.05
C GLU A 193 26.30 3.57 29.11
N GLN A 194 26.28 4.90 29.24
CA GLN A 194 25.35 5.62 30.12
C GLN A 194 23.88 5.46 29.70
N VAL A 195 23.60 5.44 28.40
CA VAL A 195 22.23 5.27 27.87
C VAL A 195 21.69 3.86 28.16
N TRP A 196 22.53 2.82 28.05
CA TRP A 196 22.12 1.45 28.36
C TRP A 196 21.95 1.20 29.87
N ALA A 197 22.78 1.81 30.70
CA ALA A 197 22.65 1.74 32.16
C ALA A 197 21.33 2.37 32.68
N GLN A 198 20.88 3.48 32.07
CA GLN A 198 19.59 4.11 32.40
C GLN A 198 18.38 3.25 32.00
N LEU A 199 18.54 2.38 31.00
CA LEU A 199 17.49 1.51 30.47
C LEU A 199 17.49 0.10 31.10
N GLY A 200 18.38 -0.18 32.06
CA GLY A 200 18.44 -1.45 32.78
C GLY A 200 18.72 -2.67 31.88
N ARG A 201 19.32 -2.46 30.70
CA ARG A 201 19.63 -3.53 29.74
C ARG A 201 21.11 -3.52 29.38
N PRO A 202 21.76 -4.69 29.26
CA PRO A 202 23.16 -4.74 28.83
C PRO A 202 23.28 -4.33 27.34
N PRO A 203 24.35 -3.62 26.96
CA PRO A 203 24.59 -3.24 25.57
C PRO A 203 24.85 -4.49 24.72
N PRO A 204 24.34 -4.56 23.48
CA PRO A 204 24.62 -5.67 22.59
C PRO A 204 26.07 -5.58 22.07
N GLY A 205 26.88 -6.61 22.32
CA GLY A 205 28.14 -6.84 21.59
C GLY A 205 29.46 -6.59 22.33
N GLY A 206 29.60 -7.01 23.59
CA GLY A 206 30.91 -7.11 24.25
C GLY A 206 31.45 -8.55 24.22
N ALA A 207 32.41 -8.81 23.34
CA ALA A 207 33.11 -10.09 23.26
C ALA A 207 33.79 -10.46 24.59
N ALA A 208 33.65 -11.72 25.00
CA ALA A 208 34.42 -12.29 26.09
C ALA A 208 35.91 -12.36 25.72
N SER A 209 36.76 -11.81 26.57
CA SER A 209 38.17 -12.15 26.73
C SER A 209 38.51 -12.05 28.21
#